data_AF-C7YUQ8-F1
#
_entry.id   AF-C7YUQ8-F1
#
_cell.length_a   1.000
_cell.length_b   1.000
_cell.length_c   1.000
_cell.angle_alpha   90.00
_cell.angle_beta   90.00
_cell.angle_gamma   90.00
#
_symmetry.space_group_name_H-M   'P 1'
#
loop_
_entity.id
_entity.type
_entity.pdbx_description
1 polymer ?
#
loop_
_entity_poly.entity_id
_entity_poly.type
_entity_poly.pdbx_seq_one_letter_code
_entity_poly.pdbx_strand_id
1 'polypeptide(L)'
;MSGNNFITVPSLVDSSQGVDKEEMFNQAHAILDSLEAPISRLYDLKAFVDSLQHNPETAHLGPGPDVSITVNLTMAHYVHELVDEPLFTGQAFKQPLLFDKLVHKITQSINTDMQQLEEFATRALGQLPDQIPSAQGRASGQMYLELASLLGSSQLPSLKSSFSKKSQTEIKRQAQDLVKSLGRQLDRVKAVALEQVARGQGNFYTWGFHDLYEVSEDLALLRGYVKKSQRNNRTISKFMASKLDRVAANLDCHMRALMVAHSDVPTTGTPTERRSLNEILRRCDKDHDAVEYRFDDQHSLVNELQDQADPRIVEETVGCVDAQAISTRVEGLHSLLRGARSMNEPYAKTLGESFFRNALGILHGLVKADIKSLERLNSNLRILSPDPAEAQAEACRLKHARLF
;
A
#
# COMPACT_ATOMS: atom_id res chain seq x y z
N MET A 1 -35.01 2.70 -13.17
CA MET A 1 -34.51 1.35 -12.81
C MET A 1 -33.51 0.94 -13.86
N SER A 2 -32.25 1.29 -13.63
CA SER A 2 -31.11 0.93 -14.46
C SER A 2 -30.56 -0.38 -13.90
N GLY A 3 -30.42 -1.40 -14.74
CA GLY A 3 -30.22 -2.79 -14.29
C GLY A 3 -29.02 -2.98 -13.37
N ASN A 4 -29.24 -3.68 -12.26
CA ASN A 4 -28.19 -4.37 -11.50
C ASN A 4 -27.54 -5.40 -12.44
N ASN A 5 -26.56 -4.97 -13.22
CA ASN A 5 -25.67 -5.88 -13.93
C ASN A 5 -24.68 -6.42 -12.89
N PHE A 6 -25.14 -7.40 -12.11
CA PHE A 6 -24.25 -8.18 -11.25
C PHE A 6 -23.10 -8.70 -12.10
N ILE A 7 -21.88 -8.36 -11.69
CA ILE A 7 -20.68 -8.87 -12.35
C ILE A 7 -20.73 -10.38 -12.25
N THR A 8 -20.76 -11.06 -13.39
CA THR A 8 -20.75 -12.51 -13.47
C THR A 8 -19.50 -12.90 -14.24
N VAL A 9 -18.61 -13.64 -13.58
CA VAL A 9 -17.32 -14.04 -14.15
C VAL A 9 -17.39 -15.53 -14.47
N PRO A 10 -17.00 -15.96 -15.69
CA PRO A 10 -17.02 -17.36 -16.05
C PRO A 10 -16.03 -18.17 -15.20
N SER A 11 -16.41 -19.41 -14.88
CA SER A 11 -15.58 -20.38 -14.16
C SER A 11 -14.45 -20.89 -15.06
N LEU A 12 -13.22 -20.82 -14.56
CA LEU A 12 -12.04 -21.32 -15.25
C LEU A 12 -12.01 -22.86 -15.26
N VAL A 13 -12.48 -23.51 -14.19
CA VAL A 13 -12.60 -24.97 -14.12
C VAL A 13 -13.59 -25.50 -15.15
N ASP A 14 -14.71 -24.82 -15.35
CA ASP A 14 -15.74 -25.26 -16.30
C ASP A 14 -15.31 -25.00 -17.76
N SER A 15 -14.52 -23.95 -17.99
CA SER A 15 -14.02 -23.56 -19.32
C SER A 15 -12.72 -24.25 -19.74
N SER A 16 -12.04 -24.95 -18.83
CA SER A 16 -10.73 -25.60 -19.07
C SER A 16 -10.79 -27.10 -19.42
N GLN A 17 -11.98 -27.68 -19.59
CA GLN A 17 -12.10 -29.08 -19.99
C GLN A 17 -11.54 -29.32 -21.42
N GLY A 18 -10.39 -29.98 -21.51
CA GLY A 18 -9.79 -30.43 -22.77
C GLY A 18 -8.98 -29.39 -23.54
N VAL A 19 -8.66 -28.24 -22.94
CA VAL A 19 -7.90 -27.15 -23.57
C VAL A 19 -6.41 -27.24 -23.26
N ASP A 20 -5.57 -26.68 -24.14
CA ASP A 20 -4.13 -26.69 -23.95
C ASP A 20 -3.66 -25.70 -22.86
N LYS A 21 -2.38 -25.80 -22.51
CA LYS A 21 -1.78 -24.98 -21.45
C LYS A 21 -1.87 -23.47 -21.74
N GLU A 22 -1.64 -23.04 -22.98
CA GLU A 22 -1.64 -21.61 -23.33
C GLU A 22 -3.06 -21.05 -23.24
N GLU A 23 -4.05 -21.83 -23.65
CA GLU A 23 -5.45 -21.41 -23.62
C GLU A 23 -6.00 -21.28 -22.20
N MET A 24 -5.61 -22.17 -21.28
CA MET A 24 -5.96 -22.02 -19.87
C MET A 24 -5.42 -20.71 -19.27
N PHE A 25 -4.18 -20.33 -19.60
CA PHE A 25 -3.63 -19.02 -19.19
C PHE A 25 -4.33 -17.86 -19.90
N ASN A 26 -4.77 -18.02 -21.16
CA ASN A 26 -5.56 -16.99 -21.84
C ASN A 26 -6.90 -16.74 -21.14
N GLN A 27 -7.62 -17.80 -20.79
CA GLN A 27 -8.88 -17.72 -20.09
C GLN A 27 -8.72 -17.08 -18.70
N ALA A 28 -7.73 -17.52 -17.91
CA ALA A 28 -7.43 -16.93 -16.60
C ALA A 28 -7.15 -15.41 -16.71
N HIS A 29 -6.35 -15.02 -17.69
CA HIS A 29 -6.07 -13.62 -17.96
C HIS A 29 -7.29 -12.84 -18.46
N ALA A 30 -8.15 -13.41 -19.29
CA ALA A 30 -9.38 -12.76 -19.73
C ALA A 30 -10.35 -12.54 -18.57
N ILE A 31 -10.42 -13.48 -17.63
CA ILE A 31 -11.14 -13.34 -16.37
C ILE A 31 -10.56 -12.20 -15.53
N LEU A 32 -9.24 -12.12 -15.40
CA LEU A 32 -8.60 -11.01 -14.68
C LEU A 32 -8.87 -9.65 -15.34
N ASP A 33 -8.86 -9.56 -16.68
CA ASP A 33 -9.20 -8.32 -17.40
C ASP A 33 -10.64 -7.87 -17.14
N SER A 34 -11.57 -8.82 -16.98
CA SER A 34 -12.98 -8.49 -16.75
C SER A 34 -13.24 -7.91 -15.36
N LEU A 35 -12.30 -8.06 -14.42
CA LEU A 35 -12.37 -7.47 -13.08
C LEU A 35 -11.89 -6.01 -13.05
N GLU A 36 -11.06 -5.57 -14.00
CA GLU A 36 -10.45 -4.22 -13.98
C GLU A 36 -11.52 -3.12 -14.02
N ALA A 37 -12.49 -3.22 -14.94
CA ALA A 37 -13.54 -2.20 -15.09
C ALA A 37 -14.49 -2.11 -13.88
N PRO A 38 -15.00 -3.23 -13.33
CA PRO A 38 -15.78 -3.19 -12.10
C PRO A 38 -15.03 -2.65 -10.89
N ILE A 39 -13.76 -3.02 -10.73
CA ILE A 39 -12.89 -2.48 -9.68
C ILE A 39 -12.79 -0.95 -9.84
N SER A 40 -12.49 -0.46 -11.05
CA SER A 40 -12.46 0.98 -11.35
C SER A 40 -13.78 1.69 -11.00
N ARG A 41 -14.92 1.09 -11.36
CA ARG A 41 -16.24 1.67 -11.06
C ARG A 41 -16.50 1.76 -9.56
N LEU A 42 -16.13 0.72 -8.80
CA LEU A 42 -16.26 0.73 -7.35
C LEU A 42 -15.50 1.92 -6.73
N TYR A 43 -14.31 2.23 -7.26
CA TYR A 43 -13.53 3.40 -6.84
C TYR A 43 -14.20 4.73 -7.15
N ASP A 44 -14.61 4.93 -8.40
CA ASP A 44 -15.28 6.17 -8.81
C ASP A 44 -16.52 6.42 -7.94
N LEU A 45 -17.27 5.36 -7.66
CA LEU A 45 -18.46 5.42 -6.81
C LEU A 45 -18.12 5.73 -5.34
N LYS A 46 -17.05 5.14 -4.79
CA LYS A 46 -16.61 5.47 -3.42
C LYS A 46 -16.18 6.92 -3.30
N ALA A 47 -15.35 7.40 -4.21
CA ALA A 47 -14.89 8.78 -4.21
C ALA A 47 -16.06 9.76 -4.39
N PHE A 48 -17.04 9.40 -5.22
CA PHE A 48 -18.28 10.15 -5.34
C PHE A 48 -19.06 10.21 -4.01
N VAL A 49 -19.28 9.08 -3.35
CA VAL A 49 -19.93 9.02 -2.03
C VAL A 49 -19.17 9.85 -0.98
N ASP A 50 -17.84 9.79 -0.98
CA ASP A 50 -17.02 10.61 -0.09
C ASP A 50 -17.25 12.10 -0.35
N SER A 51 -17.32 12.52 -1.61
CA SER A 51 -17.61 13.93 -1.95
C SER A 51 -18.98 14.39 -1.45
N LEU A 52 -19.99 13.50 -1.44
CA LEU A 52 -21.32 13.79 -0.89
C LEU A 52 -21.28 13.96 0.63
N GLN A 53 -20.46 13.19 1.35
CA GLN A 53 -20.33 13.35 2.80
C GLN A 53 -19.71 14.68 3.21
N HIS A 54 -18.85 15.23 2.36
CA HIS A 54 -18.22 16.54 2.59
C HIS A 54 -19.10 17.71 2.13
N ASN A 55 -20.25 17.45 1.51
CA ASN A 55 -21.22 18.47 1.12
C ASN A 55 -22.16 18.79 2.29
N PRO A 56 -22.27 20.07 2.72
CA PRO A 56 -23.16 20.50 3.81
C PRO A 56 -24.62 20.10 3.63
N GLU A 57 -25.12 20.02 2.39
CA GLU A 57 -26.51 19.69 2.08
C GLU A 57 -26.83 18.21 2.38
N THR A 58 -25.84 17.33 2.29
CA THR A 58 -25.97 15.88 2.47
C THR A 58 -25.28 15.36 3.74
N ALA A 59 -24.64 16.24 4.52
CA ALA A 59 -23.94 15.92 5.77
C ALA A 59 -24.85 15.29 6.85
N HIS A 60 -26.16 15.53 6.78
CA HIS A 60 -27.15 15.00 7.72
C HIS A 60 -27.40 13.48 7.59
N LEU A 61 -26.89 12.85 6.52
CA LEU A 61 -27.10 11.42 6.24
C LEU A 61 -26.17 10.49 7.03
N GLY A 62 -25.24 11.06 7.79
CA GLY A 62 -24.27 10.29 8.57
C GLY A 62 -23.13 9.72 7.73
N PRO A 63 -22.26 8.90 8.34
CA PRO A 63 -21.14 8.27 7.63
C PRO A 63 -21.67 7.31 6.56
N GLY A 64 -21.02 7.29 5.40
CA GLY A 64 -21.35 6.32 4.36
C GLY A 64 -20.81 4.93 4.66
N PRO A 65 -21.09 3.97 3.76
CA PRO A 65 -20.71 2.58 3.93
C PRO A 65 -19.19 2.44 4.00
N ASP A 66 -18.72 1.67 4.97
CA ASP A 66 -17.32 1.23 5.01
C ASP A 66 -17.15 0.07 4.01
N VAL A 67 -16.45 0.34 2.92
CA VAL A 67 -16.27 -0.61 1.82
C VAL A 67 -14.86 -1.17 1.82
N SER A 68 -14.76 -2.48 1.60
CA SER A 68 -13.52 -3.25 1.73
C SER A 68 -12.64 -3.18 0.48
N ILE A 69 -12.47 -1.97 -0.06
CA ILE A 69 -11.73 -1.69 -1.29
C ILE A 69 -10.31 -2.26 -1.25
N THR A 70 -9.60 -2.04 -0.16
CA THR A 70 -8.23 -2.54 0.02
C THR A 70 -8.17 -4.06 0.03
N VAL A 71 -9.15 -4.72 0.66
CA VAL A 71 -9.22 -6.19 0.69
C VAL A 71 -9.43 -6.73 -0.72
N ASN A 72 -10.28 -6.09 -1.53
CA ASN A 72 -10.54 -6.49 -2.91
C ASN A 72 -9.29 -6.39 -3.78
N LEU A 73 -8.46 -5.36 -3.59
CA LEU A 73 -7.19 -5.22 -4.30
C LEU A 73 -6.15 -6.23 -3.90
N THR A 74 -5.91 -6.42 -2.60
CA THR A 74 -4.96 -7.43 -2.14
C THR A 74 -5.37 -8.82 -2.63
N MET A 75 -6.68 -9.12 -2.63
CA MET A 75 -7.18 -10.34 -3.24
C MET A 75 -6.95 -10.37 -4.75
N ALA A 76 -7.20 -9.28 -5.48
CA ALA A 76 -6.95 -9.21 -6.92
C ALA A 76 -5.47 -9.43 -7.26
N HIS A 77 -4.55 -8.78 -6.53
CA HIS A 77 -3.11 -8.99 -6.68
C HIS A 77 -2.73 -10.46 -6.45
N TYR A 78 -3.21 -11.07 -5.37
CA TYR A 78 -2.97 -12.49 -5.11
C TYR A 78 -3.50 -13.40 -6.23
N VAL A 79 -4.67 -13.09 -6.81
CA VAL A 79 -5.22 -13.85 -7.96
C VAL A 79 -4.35 -13.65 -9.22
N HIS A 80 -3.78 -12.45 -9.44
CA HIS A 80 -2.80 -12.22 -10.49
C HIS A 80 -1.57 -13.10 -10.31
N GLU A 81 -0.97 -13.13 -9.11
CA GLU A 81 0.21 -13.95 -8.81
C GLU A 81 -0.02 -15.44 -9.06
N LEU A 82 -1.20 -15.96 -8.68
CA LEU A 82 -1.59 -17.36 -8.94
C LEU A 82 -1.50 -17.74 -10.42
N VAL A 83 -1.64 -16.77 -11.33
CA VAL A 83 -1.57 -16.95 -12.79
C VAL A 83 -0.16 -16.61 -13.31
N ASP A 84 0.38 -15.46 -12.92
CA ASP A 84 1.62 -14.93 -13.48
C ASP A 84 2.86 -15.70 -13.01
N GLU A 85 2.94 -16.08 -11.73
CA GLU A 85 4.09 -16.83 -11.20
C GLU A 85 4.29 -18.17 -11.93
N PRO A 86 3.30 -19.08 -12.04
CA PRO A 86 3.50 -20.33 -12.76
C PRO A 86 3.77 -20.10 -14.25
N LEU A 87 3.18 -19.08 -14.87
CA LEU A 87 3.43 -18.72 -16.26
C LEU A 87 4.91 -18.35 -16.50
N PHE A 88 5.45 -17.40 -15.74
CA PHE A 88 6.81 -16.89 -15.93
C PHE A 88 7.89 -17.81 -15.35
N THR A 89 7.55 -18.71 -14.44
CA THR A 89 8.45 -19.77 -13.99
C THR A 89 8.41 -21.03 -14.87
N GLY A 90 7.47 -21.11 -15.81
CA GLY A 90 7.29 -22.23 -16.74
C GLY A 90 6.58 -23.44 -16.13
N GLN A 91 5.96 -23.27 -14.96
CA GLN A 91 5.15 -24.29 -14.30
C GLN A 91 3.77 -24.43 -14.95
N ALA A 92 3.06 -25.50 -14.63
CA ALA A 92 1.64 -25.61 -14.97
C ALA A 92 0.81 -24.72 -14.04
N PHE A 93 -0.36 -24.29 -14.49
CA PHE A 93 -1.32 -23.63 -13.61
C PHE A 93 -1.92 -24.67 -12.67
N LYS A 94 -1.60 -24.57 -11.38
CA LYS A 94 -1.83 -25.67 -10.40
C LYS A 94 -3.13 -25.52 -9.61
N GLN A 95 -3.75 -24.34 -9.60
CA GLN A 95 -4.81 -24.02 -8.64
C GLN A 95 -6.03 -23.34 -9.28
N PRO A 96 -6.63 -23.90 -10.35
CA PRO A 96 -7.81 -23.31 -10.99
C PRO A 96 -9.02 -23.20 -10.05
N LEU A 97 -9.22 -24.18 -9.15
CA LEU A 97 -10.29 -24.12 -8.14
C LEU A 97 -10.10 -22.98 -7.13
N LEU A 98 -8.85 -22.70 -6.72
CA LEU A 98 -8.58 -21.59 -5.82
C LEU A 98 -8.77 -20.26 -6.54
N PHE A 99 -8.30 -20.18 -7.79
CA PHE A 99 -8.52 -19.03 -8.66
C PHE A 99 -10.02 -18.71 -8.77
N ASP A 100 -10.86 -19.67 -9.15
CA ASP A 100 -12.31 -19.46 -9.28
C ASP A 100 -12.95 -19.01 -7.96
N LYS A 101 -12.55 -19.64 -6.85
CA LYS A 101 -13.05 -19.28 -5.51
C LYS A 101 -12.71 -17.83 -5.15
N LEU A 102 -11.49 -17.38 -5.43
CA LEU A 102 -11.04 -16.04 -5.11
C LEU A 102 -11.67 -14.99 -6.04
N VAL A 103 -11.71 -15.26 -7.33
CA VAL A 103 -12.42 -14.42 -8.31
C VAL A 103 -13.89 -14.26 -7.94
N HIS A 104 -14.57 -15.34 -7.55
CA HIS A 104 -15.94 -15.27 -7.09
C HIS A 104 -16.09 -14.41 -5.83
N LYS A 105 -15.18 -14.56 -4.86
CA LYS A 105 -15.18 -13.76 -3.63
C LYS A 105 -14.97 -12.27 -3.92
N ILE A 106 -14.01 -11.92 -4.78
CA ILE A 106 -13.76 -10.54 -5.23
C ILE A 106 -15.03 -9.98 -5.88
N THR A 107 -15.60 -10.74 -6.82
CA THR A 107 -16.80 -10.34 -7.56
C THR A 107 -17.99 -10.09 -6.64
N GLN A 108 -18.22 -10.99 -5.67
CA GLN A 108 -19.29 -10.86 -4.69
C GLN A 108 -19.08 -9.63 -3.79
N SER A 109 -17.84 -9.38 -3.34
CA SER A 109 -17.51 -8.21 -2.52
C SER A 109 -17.74 -6.92 -3.31
N ILE A 110 -17.21 -6.82 -4.53
CA ILE A 110 -17.39 -5.64 -5.38
C ILE A 110 -18.87 -5.37 -5.61
N ASN A 111 -19.67 -6.38 -5.95
CA ASN A 111 -21.11 -6.20 -6.16
C ASN A 111 -21.82 -5.69 -4.88
N THR A 112 -21.43 -6.22 -3.71
CA THR A 112 -22.01 -5.82 -2.43
C THR A 112 -21.61 -4.39 -2.06
N ASP A 113 -20.32 -4.06 -2.18
CA ASP A 113 -19.76 -2.74 -1.90
C ASP A 113 -20.37 -1.69 -2.85
N MET A 114 -20.47 -2.00 -4.14
CA MET A 114 -21.12 -1.13 -5.12
C MET A 114 -22.58 -0.89 -4.79
N GLN A 115 -23.35 -1.94 -4.47
CA GLN A 115 -24.75 -1.80 -4.12
C GLN A 115 -24.94 -0.88 -2.90
N GLN A 116 -24.13 -1.05 -1.85
CA GLN A 116 -24.22 -0.22 -0.65
C GLN A 116 -23.92 1.26 -0.95
N LEU A 117 -22.92 1.53 -1.79
CA LEU A 117 -22.57 2.88 -2.20
C LEU A 117 -23.63 3.51 -3.12
N GLU A 118 -24.20 2.76 -4.06
CA GLU A 118 -25.29 3.23 -4.93
C GLU A 118 -26.56 3.53 -4.11
N GLU A 119 -26.89 2.70 -3.11
CA GLU A 119 -27.99 2.93 -2.17
C GLU A 119 -27.75 4.18 -1.30
N PHE A 120 -26.52 4.43 -0.88
CA PHE A 120 -26.17 5.66 -0.16
C PHE A 120 -26.31 6.90 -1.05
N ALA A 121 -25.71 6.87 -2.25
CA ALA A 121 -25.79 7.98 -3.19
C ALA A 121 -27.24 8.29 -3.61
N THR A 122 -28.05 7.26 -3.82
CA THR A 122 -29.49 7.41 -4.12
C THR A 122 -30.24 8.05 -2.97
N ARG A 123 -29.97 7.66 -1.71
CA ARG A 123 -30.55 8.32 -0.54
C ARG A 123 -30.14 9.79 -0.43
N ALA A 124 -28.90 10.11 -0.81
CA ALA A 124 -28.38 11.47 -0.74
C ALA A 124 -28.97 12.41 -1.81
N LEU A 125 -29.19 11.89 -3.02
CA LEU A 125 -29.57 12.71 -4.18
C LEU A 125 -31.01 12.49 -4.65
N GLY A 126 -31.73 11.56 -4.04
CA GLY A 126 -33.05 11.08 -4.48
C GLY A 126 -32.98 10.10 -5.65
N GLN A 127 -32.00 10.25 -6.54
CA GLN A 127 -31.72 9.34 -7.65
C GLN A 127 -30.21 9.25 -7.91
N LEU A 128 -29.74 8.07 -8.32
CA LEU A 128 -28.36 7.91 -8.77
C LEU A 128 -28.16 8.66 -10.10
N PRO A 129 -27.08 9.44 -10.26
CA PRO A 129 -26.75 10.04 -11.55
C PRO A 129 -26.54 8.98 -12.64
N ASP A 130 -26.94 9.30 -13.87
CA ASP A 130 -26.71 8.41 -15.02
C ASP A 130 -25.22 8.17 -15.29
N GLN A 131 -24.36 9.10 -14.86
CA GLN A 131 -22.91 8.99 -14.92
C GLN A 131 -22.31 9.38 -13.58
N ILE A 132 -21.57 8.47 -12.97
CA ILE A 132 -20.72 8.78 -11.83
C ILE A 132 -19.49 9.54 -12.38
N PRO A 133 -19.24 10.78 -11.93
CA PRO A 133 -18.07 11.51 -12.39
C PRO A 133 -16.81 10.74 -11.99
N SER A 134 -15.89 10.56 -12.94
CA SER A 134 -14.58 10.01 -12.64
C SER A 134 -13.88 10.92 -11.64
N ALA A 135 -13.43 10.35 -10.54
CA ALA A 135 -12.92 11.13 -9.42
C ALA A 135 -11.51 11.67 -9.73
N GLN A 136 -11.45 12.87 -10.30
CA GLN A 136 -10.26 13.71 -10.30
C GLN A 136 -10.24 14.54 -9.00
N GLY A 137 -9.92 13.91 -7.86
CA GLY A 137 -9.98 14.61 -6.57
C GLY A 137 -9.26 13.91 -5.42
N ARG A 138 -8.65 14.74 -4.53
CA ARG A 138 -7.84 14.36 -3.36
C ARG A 138 -8.67 13.71 -2.26
N ALA A 139 -8.91 12.40 -2.35
CA ALA A 139 -9.45 11.59 -1.26
C ALA A 139 -8.62 10.31 -1.07
N SER A 140 -8.81 9.63 0.06
CA SER A 140 -8.20 8.32 0.34
C SER A 140 -8.38 7.37 -0.83
N GLY A 141 -7.29 6.75 -1.32
CA GLY A 141 -7.31 5.93 -2.54
C GLY A 141 -6.80 6.62 -3.81
N GLN A 142 -6.16 7.80 -3.70
CA GLN A 142 -5.52 8.52 -4.82
C GLN A 142 -4.72 7.59 -5.74
N MET A 143 -3.91 6.67 -5.21
CA MET A 143 -3.13 5.73 -6.04
C MET A 143 -4.00 4.85 -6.93
N TYR A 144 -5.14 4.38 -6.45
CA TYR A 144 -6.01 3.52 -7.24
C TYR A 144 -6.84 4.29 -8.26
N LEU A 145 -7.19 5.55 -7.98
CA LEU A 145 -7.77 6.47 -8.96
C LEU A 145 -6.79 6.75 -10.10
N GLU A 146 -5.53 7.04 -9.76
CA GLU A 146 -4.48 7.23 -10.74
C GLU A 146 -4.26 5.94 -11.54
N LEU A 147 -4.23 4.77 -10.88
CA LEU A 147 -4.07 3.47 -11.55
C LEU A 147 -5.19 3.23 -12.56
N ALA A 148 -6.44 3.37 -12.15
CA ALA A 148 -7.60 3.21 -13.02
C ALA A 148 -7.53 4.13 -14.25
N SER A 149 -7.14 5.38 -14.06
CA SER A 149 -6.99 6.35 -15.16
C SER A 149 -5.84 6.01 -16.12
N LEU A 150 -4.85 5.25 -15.63
CA LEU A 150 -3.64 4.91 -16.37
C LEU A 150 -3.73 3.56 -17.08
N LEU A 151 -4.61 2.65 -16.67
CA LEU A 151 -4.76 1.34 -17.32
C LEU A 151 -4.99 1.52 -18.83
N GLY A 152 -4.21 0.78 -19.63
CA GLY A 152 -4.20 0.90 -21.10
C GLY A 152 -3.40 2.08 -21.68
N SER A 153 -2.85 2.97 -20.84
CA SER A 153 -2.04 4.13 -21.25
C SER A 153 -0.52 3.90 -21.16
N SER A 154 -0.09 2.64 -21.05
CA SER A 154 1.33 2.29 -20.91
C SER A 154 2.14 2.85 -22.07
N GLN A 155 3.32 3.40 -21.74
CA GLN A 155 4.24 3.98 -22.72
C GLN A 155 5.29 2.97 -23.19
N LEU A 156 5.20 1.71 -22.75
CA LEU A 156 6.17 0.68 -23.07
C LEU A 156 6.02 0.17 -24.51
N PRO A 157 7.13 -0.09 -25.22
CA PRO A 157 7.08 -0.62 -26.57
C PRO A 157 6.61 -2.07 -26.59
N SER A 158 5.48 -2.34 -27.26
CA SER A 158 4.92 -3.70 -27.37
C SER A 158 5.83 -4.69 -28.11
N LEU A 159 6.10 -5.82 -27.45
CA LEU A 159 6.74 -7.00 -28.01
C LEU A 159 5.83 -7.72 -29.02
N LYS A 160 4.53 -7.86 -28.70
CA LYS A 160 3.53 -8.53 -29.53
C LYS A 160 3.43 -7.90 -30.92
N SER A 161 3.36 -6.58 -30.99
CA SER A 161 3.30 -5.82 -32.26
C SER A 161 4.58 -5.97 -33.09
N SER A 162 5.72 -6.16 -32.42
CA SER A 162 7.03 -6.31 -33.04
C SER A 162 7.32 -7.74 -33.51
N PHE A 163 6.53 -8.73 -33.05
CA PHE A 163 6.85 -10.14 -33.17
C PHE A 163 6.84 -10.66 -34.62
N SER A 164 6.02 -10.10 -35.50
CA SER A 164 5.99 -10.45 -36.93
C SER A 164 7.08 -9.78 -37.76
N LYS A 165 7.78 -8.79 -37.20
CA LYS A 165 8.71 -7.91 -37.94
C LYS A 165 10.17 -8.05 -37.49
N LYS A 166 10.42 -8.75 -36.37
CA LYS A 166 11.73 -8.83 -35.73
C LYS A 166 12.18 -10.28 -35.58
N SER A 167 13.50 -10.49 -35.63
CA SER A 167 14.13 -11.76 -35.31
C SER A 167 13.99 -12.11 -33.82
N GLN A 168 14.16 -13.38 -33.47
CA GLN A 168 14.14 -13.84 -32.07
C GLN A 168 15.20 -13.14 -31.19
N THR A 169 16.37 -12.83 -31.75
CA THR A 169 17.43 -12.09 -31.05
C THR A 169 16.98 -10.67 -30.71
N GLU A 170 16.31 -10.00 -31.66
CA GLU A 170 15.77 -8.65 -31.44
C GLU A 170 14.61 -8.64 -30.45
N ILE A 171 13.73 -9.65 -30.48
CA ILE A 171 12.64 -9.82 -29.51
C ILE A 171 13.21 -9.99 -28.09
N LYS A 172 14.23 -10.85 -27.92
CA LYS A 172 14.91 -11.03 -26.62
C LYS A 172 15.58 -9.74 -26.13
N ARG A 173 16.19 -8.97 -27.04
CA ARG A 173 16.78 -7.66 -26.70
C ARG A 173 15.70 -6.68 -26.26
N GLN A 174 14.60 -6.58 -26.99
CA GLN A 174 13.49 -5.70 -26.64
C GLN A 174 12.87 -6.06 -25.29
N ALA A 175 12.70 -7.35 -24.98
CA ALA A 175 12.19 -7.80 -23.69
C ALA A 175 13.14 -7.41 -22.54
N GLN A 176 14.46 -7.47 -22.78
CA GLN A 176 15.45 -7.01 -21.81
C GLN A 176 15.40 -5.49 -21.61
N ASP A 177 15.25 -4.73 -22.69
CA ASP A 177 15.16 -3.27 -22.63
C ASP A 177 13.87 -2.83 -21.93
N LEU A 178 12.77 -3.55 -22.13
CA LEU A 178 11.52 -3.36 -21.39
C LEU A 178 11.72 -3.54 -19.88
N VAL A 179 12.34 -4.64 -19.44
CA VAL A 179 12.62 -4.89 -18.00
C VAL A 179 13.59 -3.84 -17.43
N LYS A 180 14.55 -3.35 -18.23
CA LYS A 180 15.44 -2.25 -17.82
C LYS A 180 14.68 -0.94 -17.63
N SER A 181 13.73 -0.62 -18.52
CA SER A 181 12.89 0.58 -18.41
C SER A 181 12.05 0.54 -17.15
N LEU A 182 11.37 -0.58 -16.88
CA LEU A 182 10.64 -0.82 -15.63
C LEU A 182 11.55 -0.72 -14.40
N GLY A 183 12.79 -1.21 -14.49
CA GLY A 183 13.77 -1.05 -13.41
C GLY A 183 14.10 0.41 -13.10
N ARG A 184 14.30 1.26 -14.13
CA ARG A 184 14.51 2.70 -13.94
C ARG A 184 13.30 3.40 -13.34
N GLN A 185 12.11 2.92 -13.69
CA GLN A 185 10.86 3.45 -13.17
C GLN A 185 10.67 3.08 -11.70
N LEU A 186 10.97 1.83 -11.33
CA LEU A 186 11.04 1.42 -9.93
C LEU A 186 12.05 2.26 -9.13
N ASP A 187 13.20 2.62 -9.71
CA ASP A 187 14.16 3.51 -9.03
C ASP A 187 13.57 4.90 -8.74
N ARG A 188 12.67 5.40 -9.58
CA ARG A 188 11.92 6.65 -9.33
C ARG A 188 10.88 6.45 -8.22
N VAL A 189 10.12 5.35 -8.26
CA VAL A 189 9.17 5.00 -7.20
C VAL A 189 9.88 4.89 -5.85
N LYS A 190 11.05 4.24 -5.80
CA LYS A 190 11.89 4.16 -4.60
C LYS A 190 12.32 5.53 -4.08
N ALA A 191 12.66 6.46 -4.96
CA ALA A 191 13.03 7.81 -4.56
C ALA A 191 11.84 8.54 -3.92
N VAL A 192 10.66 8.46 -4.54
CA VAL A 192 9.41 9.00 -3.99
C VAL A 192 9.08 8.37 -2.64
N ALA A 193 9.18 7.05 -2.53
CA ALA A 193 9.00 6.30 -1.29
C ALA A 193 9.94 6.78 -0.17
N LEU A 194 11.23 6.94 -0.45
CA LEU A 194 12.19 7.44 0.54
C LEU A 194 11.86 8.86 1.02
N GLU A 195 11.35 9.71 0.13
CA GLU A 195 10.94 11.06 0.52
C GLU A 195 9.66 11.07 1.36
N GLN A 196 8.71 10.19 1.04
CA GLN A 196 7.52 9.97 1.87
C GLN A 196 7.89 9.51 3.28
N VAL A 197 8.85 8.57 3.39
CA VAL A 197 9.41 8.17 4.68
C VAL A 197 10.05 9.37 5.39
N ALA A 198 10.82 10.21 4.69
CA ALA A 198 11.45 11.38 5.32
C ALA A 198 10.45 12.39 5.89
N ARG A 199 9.26 12.52 5.29
CA ARG A 199 8.22 13.47 5.72
C ARG A 199 7.35 12.98 6.87
N GLY A 200 7.40 11.68 7.22
CA GLY A 200 6.55 11.15 8.27
C GLY A 200 5.05 11.12 7.91
N GLN A 201 4.68 11.13 6.62
CA GLN A 201 3.27 11.13 6.20
C GLN A 201 2.63 9.74 6.35
N GLY A 202 1.52 9.67 7.10
CA GLY A 202 0.96 8.42 7.64
C GLY A 202 0.50 7.37 6.63
N ASN A 203 -0.06 7.77 5.48
CA ASN A 203 -0.64 6.79 4.53
C ASN A 203 0.42 5.93 3.81
N PHE A 204 1.67 6.40 3.73
CA PHE A 204 2.74 5.64 3.06
C PHE A 204 3.21 4.43 3.88
N TYR A 205 3.12 4.50 5.21
CA TYR A 205 3.63 3.46 6.10
C TYR A 205 2.69 2.27 6.25
N THR A 206 1.38 2.52 6.17
CA THR A 206 0.35 1.48 6.27
C THR A 206 0.22 0.69 4.98
N TRP A 207 0.28 1.34 3.82
CA TRP A 207 0.01 0.70 2.52
C TRP A 207 1.15 0.85 1.50
N GLY A 208 1.83 2.00 1.48
CA GLY A 208 2.84 2.31 0.45
C GLY A 208 4.03 1.34 0.37
N PHE A 209 4.40 0.68 1.47
CA PHE A 209 5.41 -0.39 1.42
C PHE A 209 4.89 -1.69 0.84
N HIS A 210 3.61 -2.02 1.06
CA HIS A 210 2.99 -3.20 0.47
C HIS A 210 2.97 -3.07 -1.05
N ASP A 211 2.43 -1.95 -1.57
CA ASP A 211 2.39 -1.67 -3.00
C ASP A 211 3.80 -1.68 -3.62
N LEU A 212 4.80 -1.17 -2.89
CA LEU A 212 6.19 -1.19 -3.32
C LEU A 212 6.78 -2.62 -3.37
N TYR A 213 6.37 -3.52 -2.47
CA TYR A 213 6.74 -4.92 -2.51
C TYR A 213 6.11 -5.63 -3.71
N GLU A 214 4.82 -5.42 -3.96
CA GLU A 214 4.09 -5.99 -5.10
C GLU A 214 4.75 -5.63 -6.44
N VAL A 215 4.97 -4.33 -6.71
CA VAL A 215 5.62 -3.91 -7.97
C VAL A 215 7.06 -4.43 -8.11
N SER A 216 7.72 -4.72 -6.99
CA SER A 216 9.07 -5.28 -6.98
C SER A 216 9.08 -6.78 -7.23
N GLU A 217 8.05 -7.49 -6.77
CA GLU A 217 7.80 -8.91 -7.02
C GLU A 217 7.51 -9.14 -8.51
N ASP A 218 6.56 -8.39 -9.08
CA ASP A 218 6.22 -8.45 -10.50
C ASP A 218 7.44 -8.19 -11.40
N LEU A 219 8.24 -7.16 -11.06
CA LEU A 219 9.48 -6.88 -11.79
C LEU A 219 10.49 -8.03 -11.64
N ALA A 220 10.58 -8.66 -10.46
CA ALA A 220 11.45 -9.80 -10.23
C ALA A 220 11.06 -10.99 -11.11
N LEU A 221 9.76 -11.27 -11.22
CA LEU A 221 9.21 -12.33 -12.08
C LEU A 221 9.56 -12.10 -13.54
N LEU A 222 9.26 -10.91 -14.08
CA LEU A 222 9.58 -10.54 -15.46
C LEU A 222 11.09 -10.64 -15.74
N ARG A 223 11.91 -10.09 -14.85
CA ARG A 223 13.38 -10.15 -14.94
C ARG A 223 13.88 -11.59 -14.91
N GLY A 224 13.32 -12.43 -14.04
CA GLY A 224 13.63 -13.84 -13.92
C GLY A 224 13.35 -14.61 -15.21
N TYR A 225 12.19 -14.38 -15.82
CA TYR A 225 11.82 -14.99 -17.10
C TYR A 225 12.77 -14.58 -18.23
N VAL A 226 12.97 -13.28 -18.43
CA VAL A 226 13.82 -12.76 -19.52
C VAL A 226 15.27 -13.26 -19.37
N LYS A 227 15.82 -13.23 -18.15
CA LYS A 227 17.19 -13.73 -17.88
C LYS A 227 17.31 -15.23 -18.17
N LYS A 228 16.32 -16.04 -17.78
CA LYS A 228 16.29 -17.49 -18.06
C LYS A 228 16.18 -17.77 -19.57
N SER A 229 15.35 -17.01 -20.29
CA SER A 229 15.22 -17.12 -21.75
C SER A 229 16.55 -16.84 -22.45
N GLN A 230 17.28 -15.82 -22.02
CA GLN A 230 18.61 -15.51 -22.54
C GLN A 230 19.63 -16.61 -22.22
N ARG A 231 19.77 -16.98 -20.94
CA ARG A 231 20.76 -17.98 -20.49
C ARG A 231 20.58 -19.34 -21.16
N ASN A 232 19.33 -19.75 -21.37
CA ASN A 232 19.01 -21.07 -21.93
C ASN A 232 18.80 -21.02 -23.45
N ASN A 233 19.07 -19.87 -24.09
CA ASN A 233 18.77 -19.59 -25.49
C ASN A 233 17.32 -19.93 -25.92
N ARG A 234 16.36 -19.95 -25.00
CA ARG A 234 14.96 -20.28 -25.30
C ARG A 234 14.30 -19.16 -26.10
N THR A 235 13.58 -19.50 -27.16
CA THR A 235 12.76 -18.55 -27.92
C THR A 235 11.65 -17.98 -27.03
N ILE A 236 11.33 -16.71 -27.20
CA ILE A 236 10.14 -16.10 -26.59
C ILE A 236 9.04 -16.33 -27.61
N SER A 237 7.97 -17.06 -27.25
CA SER A 237 6.84 -17.31 -28.16
C SER A 237 5.96 -16.07 -28.31
N LYS A 238 5.12 -16.03 -29.34
CA LYS A 238 4.15 -14.93 -29.55
C LYS A 238 3.17 -14.83 -28.37
N PHE A 239 2.76 -15.98 -27.83
CA PHE A 239 1.96 -16.08 -26.62
C PHE A 239 2.67 -15.39 -25.44
N MET A 240 3.91 -15.79 -25.13
CA MET A 240 4.67 -15.20 -24.03
C MET A 240 4.96 -13.70 -24.24
N ALA A 241 5.20 -13.27 -25.48
CA ALA A 241 5.36 -11.85 -25.79
C ALA A 241 4.09 -11.05 -25.47
N SER A 242 2.90 -11.60 -25.74
CA SER A 242 1.63 -10.96 -25.38
C SER A 242 1.42 -10.89 -23.86
N LYS A 243 1.85 -11.90 -23.10
CA LYS A 243 1.73 -11.90 -21.64
C LYS A 243 2.73 -10.98 -20.97
N LEU A 244 3.97 -10.95 -21.48
CA LEU A 244 4.97 -9.96 -21.08
C LEU A 244 4.47 -8.53 -21.28
N ASP A 245 3.91 -8.22 -22.46
CA ASP A 245 3.38 -6.88 -22.75
C ASP A 245 2.30 -6.47 -21.74
N ARG A 246 1.38 -7.38 -21.42
CA ARG A 246 0.30 -7.12 -20.46
C ARG A 246 0.84 -6.82 -19.07
N VAL A 247 1.61 -7.74 -18.49
CA VAL A 247 2.10 -7.59 -17.12
C VAL A 247 3.05 -6.38 -17.01
N ALA A 248 3.85 -6.13 -18.03
CA ALA A 248 4.68 -4.94 -18.10
C ALA A 248 3.87 -3.64 -18.16
N ALA A 249 2.79 -3.61 -18.95
CA ALA A 249 1.92 -2.44 -19.05
C ALA A 249 1.20 -2.16 -17.72
N ASN A 250 0.66 -3.20 -17.07
CA ASN A 250 0.03 -3.05 -15.75
C ASN A 250 1.03 -2.57 -14.71
N LEU A 251 2.26 -3.11 -14.73
CA LEU A 251 3.33 -2.70 -13.83
C LEU A 251 3.77 -1.24 -14.06
N ASP A 252 3.88 -0.80 -15.31
CA ASP A 252 4.15 0.60 -15.68
C ASP A 252 3.05 1.53 -15.13
N CYS A 253 1.78 1.16 -15.32
CA CYS A 253 0.65 1.93 -14.81
C CYS A 253 0.66 2.00 -13.28
N HIS A 254 0.89 0.89 -12.59
CA HIS A 254 0.97 0.82 -11.12
C HIS A 254 2.11 1.69 -10.58
N MET A 255 3.31 1.60 -11.16
CA MET A 255 4.42 2.45 -10.74
C MET A 255 4.16 3.94 -11.01
N ARG A 256 3.48 4.28 -12.12
CA ARG A 256 3.09 5.68 -12.40
C ARG A 256 2.04 6.18 -11.41
N ALA A 257 1.06 5.35 -11.10
CA ALA A 257 0.03 5.66 -10.12
C ALA A 257 0.63 5.94 -8.74
N LEU A 258 1.57 5.09 -8.29
CA LEU A 258 2.36 5.32 -7.08
C LEU A 258 3.11 6.66 -7.11
N MET A 259 3.75 7.01 -8.23
CA MET A 259 4.43 8.31 -8.33
C MET A 259 3.46 9.48 -8.27
N VAL A 260 2.30 9.41 -8.95
CA VAL A 260 1.33 10.52 -8.99
C VAL A 260 0.60 10.68 -7.66
N ALA A 261 0.23 9.59 -7.01
CA ALA A 261 -0.38 9.60 -5.68
C ALA A 261 0.49 10.30 -4.62
N HIS A 262 1.78 10.41 -4.93
CA HIS A 262 2.80 10.99 -4.06
C HIS A 262 3.56 12.12 -4.78
N SER A 263 2.95 12.81 -5.75
CA SER A 263 3.64 13.76 -6.66
C SER A 263 3.79 15.21 -6.17
N ASP A 264 3.20 15.59 -5.02
CA ASP A 264 3.41 16.90 -4.36
C ASP A 264 4.82 17.01 -3.69
N VAL A 265 5.84 16.44 -4.33
CA VAL A 265 7.09 15.99 -3.71
C VAL A 265 8.29 16.39 -4.59
N PRO A 266 9.04 17.46 -4.24
CA PRO A 266 10.25 17.85 -4.95
C PRO A 266 11.38 16.83 -4.73
N THR A 267 12.01 16.37 -5.81
CA THR A 267 13.01 15.26 -5.85
C THR A 267 14.38 15.55 -5.20
N THR A 268 14.42 16.24 -4.07
CA THR A 268 15.66 16.61 -3.38
C THR A 268 15.68 16.09 -1.95
N GLY A 269 16.11 14.84 -1.80
CA GLY A 269 16.51 14.26 -0.52
C GLY A 269 17.97 13.82 -0.57
N THR A 270 18.83 14.40 0.27
CA THR A 270 20.22 13.97 0.42
C THR A 270 20.30 12.59 1.06
N PRO A 271 20.96 11.59 0.44
CA PRO A 271 21.16 10.28 1.06
C PRO A 271 21.92 10.41 2.39
N THR A 272 21.41 9.80 3.46
CA THR A 272 22.08 9.73 4.76
C THR A 272 23.25 8.74 4.75
N GLU A 273 24.18 8.94 5.69
CA GLU A 273 25.52 8.33 5.82
C GLU A 273 25.71 6.88 5.34
N ARG A 274 26.90 6.61 4.77
CA ARG A 274 27.42 5.28 4.37
C ARG A 274 27.62 4.33 5.58
N ARG A 275 26.54 3.85 6.19
CA ARG A 275 26.58 2.77 7.19
C ARG A 275 26.26 1.42 6.54
N SER A 276 26.66 0.30 7.14
CA SER A 276 26.29 -1.03 6.64
C SER A 276 24.83 -1.35 7.03
N LEU A 277 24.08 -2.09 6.19
CA LEU A 277 22.69 -2.46 6.49
C LEU A 277 22.59 -3.22 7.83
N ASN A 278 23.52 -4.14 8.09
CA ASN A 278 23.57 -4.93 9.33
C ASN A 278 23.72 -4.07 10.59
N GLU A 279 24.45 -2.96 10.50
CA GLU A 279 24.60 -2.03 11.61
C GLU A 279 23.31 -1.24 11.87
N ILE A 280 22.60 -0.86 10.80
CA ILE A 280 21.30 -0.18 10.91
C ILE A 280 20.26 -1.13 11.51
N LEU A 281 20.17 -2.38 11.03
CA LEU A 281 19.23 -3.39 11.53
C LEU A 281 19.35 -3.57 13.05
N ARG A 282 20.57 -3.77 13.57
CA ARG A 282 20.79 -3.95 15.02
C ARG A 282 20.39 -2.74 15.87
N ARG A 283 20.47 -1.53 15.32
CA ARG A 283 20.09 -0.30 16.04
C ARG A 283 18.58 -0.05 15.96
N CYS A 284 17.98 -0.29 14.80
CA CYS A 284 16.54 -0.21 14.62
C CYS A 284 15.80 -1.19 15.53
N ASP A 285 16.29 -2.43 15.68
CA ASP A 285 15.69 -3.42 16.57
C ASP A 285 15.63 -2.94 18.02
N LYS A 286 16.74 -2.39 18.54
CA LYS A 286 16.79 -1.88 19.92
C LYS A 286 15.91 -0.65 20.13
N ASP A 287 15.88 0.24 19.16
CA ASP A 287 15.14 1.50 19.29
C ASP A 287 13.64 1.29 19.01
N HIS A 288 13.24 0.24 18.28
CA HIS A 288 11.85 -0.21 18.15
C HIS A 288 11.28 -0.61 19.51
N ASP A 289 11.95 -1.55 20.20
CA ASP A 289 11.54 -2.00 21.54
C ASP A 289 11.48 -0.83 22.54
N ALA A 290 12.38 0.14 22.41
CA ALA A 290 12.41 1.33 23.27
C ALA A 290 11.25 2.30 23.02
N VAL A 291 10.70 2.39 21.81
CA VAL A 291 9.54 3.26 21.51
C VAL A 291 8.29 2.63 22.05
N GLU A 292 8.07 1.35 21.76
CA GLU A 292 6.90 0.59 22.19
C GLU A 292 6.76 0.65 23.71
N TYR A 293 7.84 0.35 24.45
CA TYR A 293 7.88 0.46 25.90
C TYR A 293 7.54 1.87 26.43
N ARG A 294 8.04 2.92 25.77
CA ARG A 294 7.82 4.31 26.22
C ARG A 294 6.43 4.83 25.89
N PHE A 295 5.85 4.36 24.80
CA PHE A 295 4.48 4.66 24.41
C PHE A 295 3.49 4.06 25.41
N ASP A 296 3.75 2.83 25.85
CA ASP A 296 2.98 2.17 26.93
C ASP A 296 3.12 2.90 28.27
N ASP A 297 4.34 3.31 28.65
CA ASP A 297 4.61 4.10 29.88
C ASP A 297 3.86 5.44 29.87
N GLN A 298 3.78 6.13 28.72
CA GLN A 298 2.98 7.35 28.57
C GLN A 298 1.50 7.07 28.83
N HIS A 299 0.93 6.03 28.18
CA HIS A 299 -0.48 5.68 28.36
C HIS A 299 -0.81 5.36 29.82
N SER A 300 0.08 4.65 30.52
CA SER A 300 -0.08 4.37 31.96
C SER A 300 -0.12 5.66 32.79
N LEU A 301 0.84 6.58 32.59
CA LEU A 301 0.91 7.84 33.34
C LEU A 301 -0.28 8.76 33.07
N VAL A 302 -0.78 8.81 31.83
CA VAL A 302 -1.99 9.58 31.49
C VAL A 302 -3.21 9.04 32.22
N ASN A 303 -3.38 7.72 32.26
CA ASN A 303 -4.49 7.10 32.99
C ASN A 303 -4.39 7.38 34.50
N GLU A 304 -3.19 7.34 35.09
CA GLU A 304 -2.97 7.67 36.50
C GLU A 304 -3.26 9.15 36.83
N LEU A 305 -2.95 10.07 35.90
CA LEU A 305 -3.17 11.51 36.07
C LEU A 305 -4.60 11.96 35.82
N GLN A 306 -5.35 11.26 34.95
CA GLN A 306 -6.76 11.56 34.69
C GLN A 306 -7.62 11.50 35.96
N ASP A 307 -7.20 10.73 36.96
CA ASP A 307 -7.87 10.61 38.25
C ASP A 307 -7.45 11.68 39.28
N GLN A 308 -6.34 12.41 39.04
CA GLN A 308 -5.67 13.23 40.07
C GLN A 308 -5.40 14.69 39.66
N ALA A 309 -5.31 15.00 38.36
CA ALA A 309 -4.95 16.30 37.82
C ALA A 309 -6.09 16.95 37.01
N ASP A 310 -5.98 18.26 36.72
CA ASP A 310 -6.94 18.94 35.84
C ASP A 310 -6.90 18.32 34.43
N PRO A 311 -8.00 17.73 33.94
CA PRO A 311 -8.05 17.07 32.64
C PRO A 311 -7.61 17.98 31.48
N ARG A 312 -7.83 19.30 31.58
CA ARG A 312 -7.45 20.25 30.54
C ARG A 312 -5.94 20.41 30.42
N ILE A 313 -5.23 20.39 31.55
CA ILE A 313 -3.76 20.51 31.57
C ILE A 313 -3.12 19.22 31.04
N VAL A 314 -3.69 18.07 31.37
CA VAL A 314 -3.26 16.77 30.84
C VAL A 314 -3.51 16.71 29.33
N GLU A 315 -4.68 17.15 28.86
CA GLU A 315 -5.04 17.17 27.44
C GLU A 315 -4.15 18.14 26.62
N GLU A 316 -3.88 19.36 27.12
CA GLU A 316 -2.95 20.29 26.48
C GLU A 316 -1.52 19.73 26.41
N THR A 317 -1.08 19.02 27.45
CA THR A 317 0.26 18.43 27.53
C THR A 317 0.42 17.22 26.61
N VAL A 318 -0.59 16.34 26.56
CA VAL A 318 -0.62 15.14 25.70
C VAL A 318 -0.87 15.53 24.24
N GLY A 319 -1.72 16.53 23.98
CA GLY A 319 -2.03 17.04 22.65
C GLY A 319 -0.82 17.62 21.90
N CYS A 320 0.31 17.83 22.58
CA CYS A 320 1.59 18.21 21.98
C CYS A 320 2.30 17.06 21.25
N VAL A 321 1.85 15.80 21.42
CA VAL A 321 2.45 14.62 20.78
C VAL A 321 1.44 13.96 19.85
N ASP A 322 1.82 13.80 18.59
CA ASP A 322 1.04 13.08 17.59
C ASP A 322 1.21 11.56 17.76
N ALA A 323 0.43 10.99 18.68
CA ALA A 323 0.40 9.56 19.00
C ALA A 323 0.17 8.68 17.76
N GLN A 324 -0.70 9.14 16.84
CA GLN A 324 -0.99 8.43 15.61
C GLN A 324 0.24 8.36 14.70
N ALA A 325 0.92 9.50 14.49
CA ALA A 325 2.12 9.54 13.67
C ALA A 325 3.29 8.71 14.23
N ILE A 326 3.38 8.57 15.56
CA ILE A 326 4.37 7.70 16.20
C ILE A 326 4.04 6.23 15.92
N SER A 327 2.80 5.81 16.20
CA SER A 327 2.34 4.43 15.96
C SER A 327 2.57 4.02 14.50
N THR A 328 2.17 4.87 13.55
CA THR A 328 2.36 4.63 12.13
C THR A 328 3.84 4.51 11.70
N ARG A 329 4.74 5.29 12.31
CA ARG A 329 6.19 5.18 12.05
C ARG A 329 6.79 3.89 12.62
N VAL A 330 6.31 3.43 13.78
CA VAL A 330 6.71 2.17 14.40
C VAL A 330 6.28 0.98 13.53
N GLU A 331 5.04 0.97 13.04
CA GLU A 331 4.54 -0.03 12.09
C GLU A 331 5.36 -0.06 10.80
N GLY A 332 5.65 1.13 10.23
CA GLY A 332 6.50 1.27 9.07
C GLY A 332 7.92 0.71 9.28
N LEU A 333 8.48 0.92 10.48
CA LEU A 333 9.80 0.42 10.85
C LEU A 333 9.78 -1.11 10.91
N HIS A 334 8.76 -1.68 11.53
CA HIS A 334 8.58 -3.13 11.60
C HIS A 334 8.44 -3.75 10.20
N SER A 335 7.64 -3.15 9.32
CA SER A 335 7.46 -3.60 7.93
C SER A 335 8.78 -3.59 7.15
N LEU A 336 9.56 -2.51 7.23
CA LEU A 336 10.87 -2.40 6.58
C LEU A 336 11.90 -3.37 7.16
N LEU A 337 11.89 -3.59 8.47
CA LEU A 337 12.77 -4.57 9.13
C LEU A 337 12.48 -5.99 8.62
N ARG A 338 11.19 -6.35 8.51
CA ARG A 338 10.77 -7.62 7.93
C ARG A 338 11.27 -7.76 6.49
N GLY A 339 11.03 -6.75 5.65
CA GLY A 339 11.51 -6.76 4.26
C GLY A 339 13.04 -6.87 4.15
N ALA A 340 13.78 -6.12 4.98
CA ALA A 340 15.23 -6.13 5.02
C ALA A 340 15.85 -7.42 5.59
N ARG A 341 15.10 -8.19 6.40
CA ARG A 341 15.51 -9.53 6.84
C ARG A 341 15.23 -10.59 5.76
N SER A 342 14.27 -10.31 4.89
CA SER A 342 13.87 -11.15 3.77
C SER A 342 14.68 -10.91 2.49
N MET A 343 15.95 -10.52 2.57
CA MET A 343 16.82 -10.24 1.40
C MET A 343 17.04 -11.43 0.45
N ASN A 344 16.60 -12.63 0.84
CA ASN A 344 16.57 -13.79 -0.04
C ASN A 344 15.35 -13.81 -0.98
N GLU A 345 14.29 -13.08 -0.64
CA GLU A 345 13.06 -13.00 -1.41
C GLU A 345 13.22 -12.17 -2.70
N PRO A 346 12.45 -12.47 -3.76
CA PRO A 346 12.54 -11.77 -5.04
C PRO A 346 12.28 -10.27 -4.94
N TYR A 347 11.23 -9.85 -4.23
CA TYR A 347 10.89 -8.43 -4.06
C TYR A 347 12.02 -7.67 -3.34
N ALA A 348 12.59 -8.24 -2.27
CA ALA A 348 13.63 -7.59 -1.47
C ALA A 348 14.94 -7.43 -2.27
N LYS A 349 15.31 -8.45 -3.07
CA LYS A 349 16.45 -8.35 -4.00
C LYS A 349 16.23 -7.28 -5.07
N THR A 350 15.01 -7.15 -5.57
CA THR A 350 14.66 -6.15 -6.59
C THR A 350 14.64 -4.74 -6.01
N LEU A 351 14.20 -4.58 -4.76
CA LEU A 351 14.32 -3.32 -4.03
C LEU A 351 15.77 -2.93 -3.75
N GLY A 352 16.56 -3.90 -3.34
CA GLY A 352 18.00 -3.77 -3.14
C GLY A 352 18.37 -3.23 -1.75
N GLU A 353 19.55 -3.62 -1.30
CA GLU A 353 20.08 -3.29 0.03
C GLU A 353 20.13 -1.78 0.29
N SER A 354 20.48 -0.99 -0.73
CA SER A 354 20.58 0.47 -0.62
C SER A 354 19.24 1.13 -0.29
N PHE A 355 18.14 0.61 -0.84
CA PHE A 355 16.81 1.12 -0.54
C PHE A 355 16.46 0.88 0.93
N PHE A 356 16.52 -0.38 1.39
CA PHE A 356 16.22 -0.72 2.79
C PHE A 356 17.12 0.02 3.76
N ARG A 357 18.42 0.11 3.47
CA ARG A 357 19.37 0.86 4.30
C ARG A 357 18.94 2.33 4.46
N ASN A 358 18.60 2.99 3.36
CA ASN A 358 18.22 4.40 3.40
C ASN A 358 16.87 4.58 4.09
N ALA A 359 15.87 3.76 3.77
CA ALA A 359 14.54 3.84 4.36
C ALA A 359 14.57 3.61 5.87
N LEU A 360 15.27 2.55 6.31
CA LEU A 360 15.47 2.25 7.72
C LEU A 360 16.26 3.35 8.43
N GLY A 361 17.31 3.89 7.80
CA GLY A 361 18.10 4.97 8.39
C GLY A 361 17.30 6.25 8.62
N ILE A 362 16.44 6.63 7.68
CA ILE A 362 15.54 7.78 7.80
C ILE A 362 14.53 7.53 8.92
N LEU A 363 13.83 6.39 8.88
CA LEU A 363 12.77 6.07 9.82
C LEU A 363 13.30 5.89 11.24
N HIS A 364 14.47 5.28 11.39
CA HIS A 364 15.20 5.19 12.66
C HIS A 364 15.49 6.57 13.26
N GLY A 365 15.91 7.52 12.43
CA GLY A 365 16.14 8.90 12.85
C GLY A 365 14.86 9.58 13.36
N LEU A 366 13.75 9.38 12.66
CA LEU A 366 12.44 9.90 13.05
C LEU A 366 11.95 9.28 14.37
N VAL A 367 12.02 7.96 14.46
CA VAL A 367 11.65 7.19 15.66
C VAL A 367 12.48 7.63 16.88
N LYS A 368 13.78 7.91 16.69
CA LYS A 368 14.62 8.44 17.78
C LYS A 368 14.23 9.86 18.21
N ALA A 369 13.76 10.69 17.28
CA ALA A 369 13.21 11.99 17.63
C ALA A 369 11.91 11.83 18.44
N ASP A 370 11.06 10.87 18.07
CA ASP A 370 9.83 10.54 18.80
C ASP A 370 10.14 10.04 20.22
N ILE A 371 11.11 9.13 20.39
CA ILE A 371 11.58 8.68 21.72
C ILE A 371 11.91 9.88 22.62
N LYS A 372 12.66 10.85 22.11
CA LYS A 372 13.05 12.03 22.88
C LYS A 372 11.87 12.93 23.23
N SER A 373 10.91 13.06 22.32
CA SER A 373 9.67 13.79 22.57
C SER A 373 8.83 13.11 23.65
N LEU A 374 8.70 11.78 23.59
CA LEU A 374 8.04 10.96 24.61
C LEU A 374 8.75 11.01 25.96
N GLU A 375 10.09 10.95 25.99
CA GLU A 375 10.88 11.11 27.23
C GLU A 375 10.62 12.45 27.91
N ARG A 376 10.55 13.53 27.12
CA ARG A 376 10.19 14.87 27.63
C ARG A 376 8.76 14.90 28.13
N LEU A 377 7.83 14.30 27.38
CA LEU A 377 6.42 14.22 27.78
C LEU A 377 6.26 13.46 29.10
N ASN A 378 6.83 12.26 29.22
CA ASN A 378 6.77 11.46 30.46
C ASN A 378 7.41 12.21 31.63
N SER A 379 8.51 12.94 31.39
CA SER A 379 9.12 13.79 32.43
C SER A 379 8.17 14.91 32.88
N ASN A 380 7.52 15.60 31.94
CA ASN A 380 6.53 16.64 32.24
C ASN A 380 5.31 16.09 32.99
N LEU A 381 4.78 14.95 32.54
CA LEU A 381 3.66 14.27 33.20
C LEU A 381 4.03 13.84 34.62
N ARG A 382 5.25 13.33 34.85
CA ARG A 382 5.73 13.01 36.21
C ARG A 382 5.88 14.23 37.10
N ILE A 383 6.21 15.41 36.58
CA ILE A 383 6.19 16.65 37.37
C ILE A 383 4.75 17.01 37.80
N LEU A 384 3.77 16.72 36.94
CA LEU A 384 2.35 16.94 37.22
C LEU A 384 1.75 15.88 38.15
N SER A 385 2.44 14.75 38.35
CA SER A 385 2.13 13.72 39.34
C SER A 385 3.02 13.95 40.57
N PRO A 386 2.65 14.82 41.52
CA PRO A 386 3.46 15.00 42.71
C PRO A 386 3.55 13.66 43.45
N ASP A 387 4.74 13.34 43.97
CA ASP A 387 4.94 12.18 44.84
C ASP A 387 3.86 12.24 45.94
N PRO A 388 3.07 11.17 46.17
CA PRO A 388 2.06 11.15 47.23
C PRO A 388 2.62 11.64 48.57
N ALA A 389 3.90 11.39 48.83
CA ALA A 389 4.60 11.88 50.01
C ALA A 389 4.81 13.42 50.02
N GLU A 390 5.12 14.05 48.89
CA GLU A 390 5.26 15.51 48.78
C GLU A 390 3.91 16.23 48.79
N ALA A 391 2.90 15.70 48.10
CA ALA A 391 1.54 16.25 48.15
C ALA A 391 0.96 16.18 49.57
N GLN A 392 1.24 15.12 50.31
CA GLN A 392 0.82 14.95 51.69
C GLN A 392 1.66 15.81 52.67
N ALA A 393 2.97 15.98 52.41
CA ALA A 393 3.83 16.88 53.19
C ALA A 393 3.45 18.36 53.00
N GLU A 394 3.12 18.77 51.78
CA GLU A 394 2.67 20.13 51.45
C GLU A 394 1.27 20.39 52.00
N ALA A 395 0.35 19.41 51.90
CA ALA A 395 -0.95 19.46 52.55
C ALA A 395 -0.84 19.55 54.08
N CYS A 396 0.10 18.82 54.71
CA CYS A 396 0.40 18.92 56.14
C CYS A 396 0.97 20.29 56.53
N ARG A 397 1.90 20.85 55.72
CA ARG A 397 2.44 22.20 55.92
C ARG A 397 1.37 23.29 55.82
N LEU A 398 0.51 23.22 54.82
CA LEU A 398 -0.59 24.17 54.63
C LEU A 398 -1.67 24.04 55.71
N LYS A 399 -1.90 22.84 56.25
CA LYS A 399 -2.79 22.63 57.41
C LYS A 399 -2.24 23.26 58.68
N HIS A 400 -0.92 23.20 58.90
CA HIS A 400 -0.25 23.84 60.03
C HIS A 400 -0.15 25.37 59.87
N ALA A 401 0.00 25.88 58.65
CA ALA A 401 0.05 27.32 58.38
C ALA A 401 -1.31 28.03 58.53
N ARG A 402 -2.43 27.30 58.55
CA ARG A 402 -3.79 27.83 58.80
C ARG A 402 -4.24 27.78 60.26
N LEU A 403 -3.40 27.29 61.16
CA LEU A 403 -3.67 27.19 62.60
C LEU A 403 -2.87 28.21 63.43
N PHE A 404 -2.23 29.19 62.78
CA PHE A 404 -1.59 30.34 63.42
C PHE A 404 -2.14 31.64 62.86
#